data_AF-A0A022PKD6-F1
#
_entry.id   AF-A0A022PKD6-F1
#
_cell.length_a   1.000
_cell.length_b   1.000
_cell.length_c   1.000
_cell.angle_alpha   90.00
_cell.angle_beta   90.00
_cell.angle_gamma   90.00
#
_symmetry.space_group_name_H-M   'P 1'
#
loop_
_entity.id
_entity.type
_entity.pdbx_description
1 polymer ?
#
loop_
_entity_poly.entity_id
_entity_poly.type
_entity_poly.pdbx_seq_one_letter_code
_entity_poly.pdbx_strand_id
1 'polypeptide(L)'
;MNKEQIYDEQIAHLMRRIIVLCKAHEIPMVASFHIPSNVDPNLSCTTALALQEWGTPDRFSRAVQVLRGEPLMVTMQKDDGTATCIAVCD
;
A
#
# COMPACT_ATOMS: atom_id res chain seq x y z
N MET A 1 22.75 -5.73 -13.10
CA MET A 1 21.83 -4.80 -12.42
C MET A 1 20.43 -5.36 -12.53
N ASN A 2 19.77 -5.67 -11.42
CA ASN A 2 18.39 -6.18 -11.41
C ASN A 2 17.38 -5.02 -11.17
N LYS A 3 16.07 -5.31 -11.17
CA LYS A 3 15.02 -4.29 -11.03
C LYS A 3 15.03 -3.62 -9.66
N GLU A 4 15.30 -4.38 -8.60
CA GLU A 4 15.46 -3.87 -7.23
C GLU A 4 16.62 -2.87 -7.14
N GLN A 5 17.78 -3.20 -7.70
CA GLN A 5 18.95 -2.30 -7.75
C GLN A 5 18.66 -1.01 -8.52
N ILE A 6 17.98 -1.09 -9.67
CA ILE A 6 17.54 0.12 -10.40
C ILE A 6 16.60 0.95 -9.54
N TYR A 7 15.68 0.30 -8.82
CA TYR A 7 14.74 1.01 -7.95
C TYR A 7 15.46 1.74 -6.83
N ASP A 8 16.35 1.06 -6.12
CA ASP A 8 17.08 1.61 -4.98
C ASP A 8 18.03 2.75 -5.40
N GLU A 9 18.79 2.57 -6.47
CA GLU A 9 19.82 3.53 -6.88
C GLU A 9 19.24 4.76 -7.59
N GLN A 10 18.15 4.60 -8.35
CA GLN A 10 17.67 5.65 -9.25
C GLN A 10 16.25 6.14 -8.92
N ILE A 11 15.36 5.25 -8.49
CA ILE A 11 13.93 5.57 -8.33
C ILE A 11 13.61 6.01 -6.89
N ALA A 12 14.19 5.39 -5.87
CA ALA A 12 13.91 5.65 -4.47
C ALA A 12 14.14 7.12 -4.09
N HIS A 13 15.24 7.72 -4.58
CA HIS A 13 15.54 9.14 -4.38
C HIS A 13 14.51 10.07 -5.03
N LEU A 14 14.01 9.73 -6.23
CA LEU A 14 12.96 10.50 -6.91
C LEU A 14 11.63 10.37 -6.18
N MET A 15 11.27 9.15 -5.76
CA MET A 15 10.06 8.88 -4.98
C MET A 15 10.05 9.66 -3.67
N ARG A 16 11.19 9.78 -2.98
CA ARG A 16 11.28 10.61 -1.76
C ARG A 16 10.88 12.06 -2.01
N ARG A 17 11.31 12.65 -3.14
CA ARG A 17 10.94 14.03 -3.51
C ARG A 17 9.46 14.14 -3.86
N ILE A 18 8.91 13.17 -4.59
CA ILE A 18 7.48 13.11 -4.93
C ILE A 18 6.64 13.03 -3.65
N ILE A 19 7.00 12.14 -2.71
CA ILE A 19 6.29 11.95 -1.45
C ILE A 19 6.24 13.25 -0.64
N VAL A 20 7.36 13.98 -0.56
CA VAL A 20 7.42 15.27 0.16
C VAL A 20 6.45 16.28 -0.47
N LEU A 21 6.46 16.42 -1.80
CA LEU A 21 5.56 17.36 -2.50
C LEU A 21 4.09 16.97 -2.34
N CYS A 22 3.75 15.69 -2.53
CA CYS A 22 2.38 15.21 -2.39
C CYS A 22 1.86 15.40 -0.96
N LYS A 23 2.68 15.18 0.06
CA LYS A 23 2.31 15.47 1.46
C LYS A 23 2.10 16.96 1.70
N ALA A 24 2.97 17.82 1.19
CA ALA A 24 2.89 19.27 1.42
C ALA A 24 1.65 19.92 0.78
N HIS A 25 1.13 19.32 -0.30
CA HIS A 25 -0.02 19.84 -1.05
C HIS A 25 -1.26 18.96 -0.97
N GLU A 26 -1.29 18.00 -0.05
CA GLU A 26 -2.43 17.09 0.17
C GLU A 26 -2.87 16.39 -1.13
N ILE A 27 -1.91 15.96 -1.94
CA ILE A 27 -2.18 15.28 -3.21
C ILE A 27 -2.21 13.77 -2.98
N PRO A 28 -3.39 13.12 -3.09
CA PRO A 28 -3.48 11.69 -2.96
C PRO A 28 -2.79 10.99 -4.13
N MET A 29 -1.95 10.00 -3.82
CA MET A 29 -1.24 9.21 -4.83
C MET A 29 -1.03 7.76 -4.39
N VAL A 30 -0.91 6.88 -5.38
CA VAL A 30 -0.52 5.48 -5.22
C VAL A 30 0.52 5.18 -6.28
N ALA A 31 1.66 4.64 -5.88
CA ALA A 31 2.71 4.16 -6.77
C ALA A 31 3.16 2.78 -6.28
N SER A 32 3.15 1.79 -7.17
CA SER A 32 3.60 0.43 -6.88
C SER A 32 4.54 -0.05 -7.97
N PHE A 33 5.65 -0.65 -7.57
CA PHE A 33 6.70 -1.10 -8.46
C PHE A 33 6.98 -2.58 -8.17
N HIS A 34 6.74 -3.44 -9.15
CA HIS A 34 7.08 -4.85 -9.07
C HIS A 34 8.56 -5.04 -9.40
N ILE A 35 9.37 -5.28 -8.37
CA ILE A 35 10.84 -5.28 -8.40
C ILE A 35 11.39 -6.62 -7.89
N PRO A 36 11.05 -7.73 -8.57
CA PRO A 36 11.42 -9.07 -8.13
C PRO A 36 12.94 -9.19 -7.94
N SER A 37 13.32 -9.91 -6.87
CA SER A 37 14.70 -10.24 -6.56
C SER A 37 14.92 -11.75 -6.54
N ASN A 38 16.17 -12.17 -6.39
CA ASN A 38 16.49 -13.60 -6.24
C ASN A 38 16.00 -14.17 -4.88
N VAL A 39 15.69 -13.29 -3.91
CA VAL A 39 15.21 -13.67 -2.58
C VAL A 39 13.68 -13.68 -2.53
N ASP A 40 13.05 -12.70 -3.18
CA ASP A 40 11.60 -12.59 -3.26
C ASP A 40 11.16 -12.31 -4.72
N PRO A 41 10.63 -13.33 -5.42
CA PRO A 41 10.16 -13.19 -6.80
C PRO A 41 8.88 -12.35 -6.92
N ASN A 42 8.23 -12.01 -5.79
CA ASN A 42 7.02 -11.20 -5.75
C ASN A 42 7.26 -9.80 -5.18
N LEU A 43 8.51 -9.45 -4.86
CA LEU A 43 8.87 -8.21 -4.21
C LEU A 43 8.26 -7.01 -4.93
N SER A 44 7.52 -6.20 -4.18
CA SER A 44 6.89 -4.99 -4.69
C SER A 44 7.04 -3.86 -3.69
N CYS A 45 7.47 -2.69 -4.17
CA CYS A 45 7.55 -1.49 -3.35
C CYS A 45 6.34 -0.60 -3.63
N THR A 46 5.48 -0.41 -2.62
CA THR A 46 4.24 0.37 -2.76
C THR A 46 4.24 1.55 -1.81
N THR A 47 4.02 2.75 -2.35
CA THR A 47 3.70 3.96 -1.57
C THR A 47 2.25 4.35 -1.84
N ALA A 48 1.45 4.48 -0.77
CA ALA A 48 0.04 4.84 -0.87
C ALA A 48 -0.28 6.01 0.09
N LEU A 49 -0.27 7.24 -0.43
CA LEU A 49 -0.76 8.42 0.28
C LEU A 49 -2.27 8.63 0.09
N ALA A 50 -2.90 7.85 -0.80
CA ALA A 50 -4.34 7.87 -1.03
C ALA A 50 -5.20 7.50 0.19
N LEU A 51 -4.62 6.92 1.24
CA LEU A 51 -5.35 6.59 2.48
C LEU A 51 -5.42 7.76 3.47
N GLN A 52 -4.83 8.91 3.15
CA GLN A 52 -4.93 10.12 3.97
C GLN A 52 -6.28 10.81 3.76
N GLU A 53 -6.67 11.65 4.72
CA GLU A 53 -7.93 12.42 4.68
C GLU A 53 -7.85 13.63 3.73
N TRP A 54 -7.51 13.41 2.46
CA TRP A 54 -7.28 14.47 1.45
C TRP A 54 -8.33 14.46 0.33
N GLY A 55 -9.53 13.96 0.60
CA GLY A 55 -10.58 13.85 -0.41
C GLY A 55 -10.23 12.87 -1.56
N THR A 56 -9.49 11.81 -1.24
CA THR A 56 -9.07 10.79 -2.20
C THR A 56 -10.27 10.16 -2.93
N PRO A 57 -10.29 10.12 -4.27
CA PRO A 57 -11.31 9.38 -5.01
C PRO A 57 -11.27 7.87 -4.70
N ASP A 58 -12.44 7.24 -4.55
CA ASP A 58 -12.59 5.82 -4.16
C ASP A 58 -11.74 4.84 -4.98
N ARG A 59 -11.54 5.12 -6.27
CA ARG A 59 -10.72 4.29 -7.16
C ARG A 59 -9.28 4.10 -6.66
N PHE A 60 -8.72 5.10 -5.97
CA PHE A 60 -7.38 5.00 -5.41
C PHE A 60 -7.37 4.11 -4.16
N SER A 61 -8.32 4.29 -3.24
CA SER A 61 -8.46 3.44 -2.05
C SER A 61 -8.67 1.96 -2.44
N ARG A 62 -9.48 1.72 -3.48
CA ARG A 62 -9.67 0.38 -4.04
C ARG A 62 -8.38 -0.18 -4.67
N ALA A 63 -7.61 0.65 -5.38
CA ALA A 63 -6.31 0.21 -5.91
C ALA A 63 -5.34 -0.20 -4.78
N VAL A 64 -5.32 0.54 -3.66
CA VAL A 64 -4.49 0.19 -2.50
C VAL A 64 -4.89 -1.16 -1.91
N GLN A 65 -6.20 -1.44 -1.79
CA GLN A 65 -6.68 -2.74 -1.33
C GLN A 65 -6.21 -3.88 -2.23
N VAL A 66 -6.34 -3.72 -3.56
CA VAL A 66 -5.87 -4.73 -4.51
C VAL A 66 -4.35 -4.95 -4.41
N LEU A 67 -3.57 -3.89 -4.20
CA LEU A 67 -2.11 -3.95 -4.11
C LEU A 67 -1.60 -4.52 -2.79
N ARG A 68 -2.30 -4.30 -1.68
CA ARG A 68 -1.93 -4.81 -0.34
C ARG A 68 -2.43 -6.23 -0.08
N GLY A 69 -3.35 -6.72 -0.91
CA GLY A 69 -4.07 -7.96 -0.65
C GLY A 69 -5.31 -7.75 0.21
N GLU A 70 -6.15 -8.76 0.27
CA GLU A 70 -7.35 -8.72 1.10
C GLU A 70 -6.98 -8.92 2.56
N PRO A 71 -7.47 -8.07 3.48
CA PRO A 71 -7.24 -8.27 4.90
C PRO A 71 -7.89 -9.58 5.36
N LEU A 72 -7.23 -10.30 6.27
CA LEU A 72 -7.84 -11.46 6.90
C LEU A 72 -8.99 -10.99 7.79
N MET A 73 -10.21 -11.45 7.46
CA MET A 73 -11.39 -11.16 8.27
C MET A 73 -11.56 -12.26 9.33
N VAL A 74 -11.45 -11.88 10.61
CA VAL A 74 -11.68 -12.79 11.75
C VAL A 74 -13.03 -12.48 12.37
N THR A 75 -13.93 -13.46 12.38
CA THR A 75 -15.25 -13.37 13.02
C THR A 75 -15.25 -14.21 14.28
N MET A 76 -15.43 -13.58 15.44
CA MET A 76 -15.60 -14.25 16.74
C MET A 76 -17.08 -14.23 17.12
N GLN A 77 -17.70 -15.40 17.24
CA GLN A 77 -19.04 -15.55 17.81
C GLN A 77 -18.93 -15.73 19.33
N LYS A 78 -19.79 -15.02 20.07
CA LYS A 78 -19.91 -15.14 21.52
C LYS A 78 -21.15 -15.96 21.88
N ASP A 79 -21.15 -16.54 23.07
CA ASP A 79 -22.26 -17.37 23.57
C ASP A 79 -23.58 -16.60 23.74
N ASP A 80 -23.52 -15.27 23.83
CA ASP A 80 -24.70 -14.39 23.87
C ASP A 80 -25.34 -14.14 22.48
N GLY A 81 -24.83 -14.80 21.43
CA GLY A 81 -25.31 -14.68 20.06
C GLY A 81 -24.76 -13.47 19.31
N THR A 82 -23.90 -12.65 19.92
CA THR A 82 -23.25 -11.53 19.23
C THR A 82 -22.01 -12.00 18.47
N ALA A 83 -21.66 -11.30 17.39
CA ALA A 83 -20.46 -11.53 16.61
C ALA A 83 -19.59 -10.27 16.56
N THR A 84 -18.27 -10.44 16.67
CA THR A 84 -17.27 -9.39 16.46
C THR A 84 -16.46 -9.73 15.23
N CYS A 85 -16.44 -8.83 14.24
CA CYS A 85 -15.60 -8.96 13.05
C CYS A 85 -14.41 -8.01 13.15
N ILE A 86 -13.20 -8.55 13.02
CA ILE A 86 -11.95 -7.79 13.04
C ILE A 86 -11.25 -7.99 11.70
N ALA A 87 -10.85 -6.89 11.06
CA ALA A 87 -9.96 -6.93 9.90
C ALA A 87 -8.51 -6.94 10.39
N VAL A 88 -7.74 -7.94 10.00
CA VAL A 88 -6.30 -8.02 10.24
C VAL A 88 -5.59 -7.66 8.93
N CYS A 89 -4.81 -6.59 8.96
CA CYS A 89 -3.99 -6.12 7.84
C CYS A 89 -2.52 -6.36 8.20
N ASP A 90 -1.71 -6.86 7.26
CA ASP A 90 -0.25 -6.93 7.38
C ASP A 90 0.42 -5.53 7.43
#